data_AF-A0A6L8U2X9-F1
#
_entry.id   AF-A0A6L8U2X9-F1
#
_cell.length_a   1.000
_cell.length_b   1.000
_cell.length_c   1.000
_cell.angle_alpha   90.00
_cell.angle_beta   90.00
_cell.angle_gamma   90.00
#
_symmetry.space_group_name_H-M   'P 1'
#
loop_
_entity.id
_entity.type
_entity.pdbx_description
1 polymer ?
#
loop_
_entity_poly.entity_id
_entity_poly.type
_entity_poly.pdbx_seq_one_letter_code
_entity_poly.pdbx_strand_id
1 'polypeptide(L)'
;MMKRLIVCFAAVMTMLWSCTSKQEKMENRMRDFIASYETAVIPLYKESALSSWDANVNGTDEAWARNEKASLAYISYFTDKEAFAKLKELKESGKVKDPVLARQLEVIYNQFLSGQVDTSLLAEQVRMETEITKKFNSFRADVNGKMLSDNEVEDVLRNSTNSGELQAAWEGHKKIGPVVADDVIKLVRHRNRIAQELGFGNYHQMSLKLSGQDPEEVTRIFDELDSLTEGAFATLKGEIDNYYSKRYGIPAADLMPWHYQNRYFQEAPEIYSVDFDSYYKDKDPVELATTYYASIGLPVDEIIARSDLYEKPGKNQHAFSTDIDREGDVRTLDNIRPDSYWMNTIMHELGHGVY
;
A
#
# COMPACT_ATOMS: atom_id res chain seq x y z
N MET A 1 13.00 -52.89 58.65
CA MET A 1 13.13 -53.04 57.18
C MET A 1 12.22 -52.06 56.42
N MET A 2 12.06 -50.80 56.88
CA MET A 2 11.03 -49.88 56.35
C MET A 2 11.45 -48.39 56.27
N LYS A 3 12.73 -48.07 56.49
CA LYS A 3 13.24 -46.68 56.42
C LYS A 3 14.15 -46.38 55.22
N ARG A 4 14.46 -47.38 54.39
CA ARG A 4 15.28 -47.20 53.17
C ARG A 4 14.48 -47.14 51.87
N LEU A 5 13.17 -47.39 51.89
CA LEU A 5 12.33 -47.36 50.68
C LEU A 5 11.74 -45.97 50.36
N ILE A 6 11.65 -45.06 51.34
CA ILE A 6 10.97 -43.76 51.17
C ILE A 6 11.90 -42.72 50.52
N VAL A 7 13.23 -42.85 50.69
CA VAL A 7 14.20 -41.90 50.10
C VAL A 7 14.38 -42.13 48.59
N CYS A 8 14.18 -43.35 48.10
CA CYS A 8 14.24 -43.63 46.65
C CYS A 8 12.96 -43.19 45.90
N PHE A 9 11.82 -43.05 46.57
CA PHE A 9 10.58 -42.60 45.92
C PHE A 9 10.50 -41.07 45.81
N ALA A 10 11.07 -40.33 46.77
CA ALA A 10 11.13 -38.87 46.72
C ALA A 10 12.14 -38.34 45.68
N ALA A 11 13.18 -39.11 45.35
CA ALA A 11 14.18 -38.74 44.33
C ALA A 11 13.72 -39.00 42.87
N VAL A 12 12.69 -39.83 42.68
CA VAL A 12 12.12 -40.11 41.34
C VAL A 12 10.97 -39.14 41.03
N MET A 13 10.29 -38.60 42.05
CA MET A 13 9.22 -37.61 41.87
C MET A 13 9.72 -36.19 41.56
N THR A 14 10.97 -35.85 41.88
CA THR A 14 11.59 -34.56 41.54
C THR A 14 12.26 -34.51 40.17
N MET A 15 12.42 -35.64 39.47
CA MET A 15 12.93 -35.67 38.09
C MET A 15 11.86 -35.47 37.00
N LEU A 16 10.58 -35.46 37.36
CA LEU A 16 9.48 -35.29 36.39
C LEU A 16 9.05 -33.83 36.18
N TRP A 17 9.71 -32.86 36.81
CA TRP A 17 9.34 -31.44 36.77
C TRP A 17 10.36 -30.51 36.07
N SER A 18 11.38 -31.06 35.40
CA SER A 18 12.44 -30.23 34.77
C SER A 18 12.79 -30.62 33.33
N CYS A 19 11.86 -31.18 32.57
CA CYS A 19 12.03 -31.36 31.13
C CYS A 19 11.03 -30.48 30.37
N THR A 20 11.37 -29.20 30.24
CA THR A 20 10.80 -28.32 29.21
C THR A 20 10.85 -29.08 27.89
N SER A 21 9.69 -29.29 27.26
CA SER A 21 9.65 -30.07 26.02
C SER A 21 10.47 -29.36 24.93
N LYS A 22 10.96 -30.11 23.93
CA LYS A 22 11.65 -29.47 22.78
C LYS A 22 10.76 -28.43 22.08
N GLN A 23 9.45 -28.63 22.10
CA GLN A 23 8.45 -27.67 21.61
C GLN A 23 8.46 -26.40 22.46
N GLU A 24 8.22 -26.54 23.77
CA GLU A 24 8.18 -25.41 24.70
C GLU A 24 9.47 -24.59 24.68
N LYS A 25 10.64 -25.25 24.52
CA LYS A 25 11.91 -24.57 24.32
C LYS A 25 11.95 -23.71 23.04
N MET A 26 11.45 -24.22 21.91
CA MET A 26 11.44 -23.45 20.65
C MET A 26 10.39 -22.34 20.67
N GLU A 27 9.24 -22.58 21.29
CA GLU A 27 8.20 -21.56 21.45
C GLU A 27 8.67 -20.42 22.36
N ASN A 28 9.33 -20.72 23.48
CA ASN A 28 9.92 -19.69 24.34
C ASN A 28 11.00 -18.88 23.60
N ARG A 29 11.89 -19.54 22.86
CA ARG A 29 12.87 -18.84 22.00
C ARG A 29 12.22 -17.93 20.97
N MET A 30 11.09 -18.33 20.39
CA MET A 30 10.35 -17.50 19.44
C MET A 30 9.74 -16.28 20.14
N ARG A 31 9.17 -16.45 21.34
CA ARG A 31 8.64 -15.33 22.13
C ARG A 31 9.74 -14.33 22.50
N ASP A 32 10.90 -14.82 22.93
CA ASP A 32 12.06 -13.98 23.24
C ASP A 32 12.55 -13.21 21.99
N PHE A 33 12.54 -13.88 20.83
CA PHE A 33 12.85 -13.23 19.55
C PHE A 33 11.85 -12.12 19.24
N ILE A 34 10.54 -12.37 19.35
CA ILE A 34 9.48 -11.38 19.09
C ILE A 34 9.64 -10.17 20.00
N ALA A 35 9.83 -10.36 21.30
CA ALA A 35 9.98 -9.24 22.24
C ALA A 35 11.18 -8.35 21.89
N SER A 36 12.31 -8.97 21.50
CA SER A 36 13.52 -8.24 21.07
C SER A 36 13.31 -7.55 19.71
N TYR A 37 12.60 -8.23 18.81
CA TYR A 37 12.23 -7.73 17.49
C TYR A 37 11.34 -6.50 17.58
N GLU A 38 10.23 -6.58 18.33
CA GLU A 38 9.28 -5.49 18.55
C GLU A 38 9.98 -4.26 19.15
N THR A 39 10.79 -4.46 20.20
CA THR A 39 11.55 -3.39 20.84
C THR A 39 12.44 -2.62 19.85
N ALA A 40 13.04 -3.32 18.89
CA ALA A 40 13.94 -2.71 17.91
C ALA A 40 13.21 -2.10 16.72
N VAL A 41 12.20 -2.79 16.19
CA VAL A 41 11.57 -2.47 14.90
C VAL A 41 10.48 -1.40 15.02
N ILE A 42 9.72 -1.37 16.12
CA ILE A 42 8.62 -0.40 16.33
C ILE A 42 9.09 1.06 16.17
N PRO A 43 10.14 1.54 16.86
CA PRO A 43 10.60 2.92 16.68
C PRO A 43 11.12 3.22 15.27
N LEU A 44 11.72 2.23 14.59
CA LEU A 44 12.20 2.39 13.22
C LEU A 44 11.04 2.50 12.23
N TYR A 45 10.02 1.66 12.37
CA TYR A 45 8.80 1.72 11.59
C TYR A 45 8.11 3.08 11.77
N LYS A 46 7.90 3.49 13.03
CA LYS A 46 7.22 4.75 13.35
C LYS A 46 7.92 5.96 12.74
N GLU A 47 9.25 6.04 12.83
CA GLU A 47 10.02 7.11 12.21
C GLU A 47 9.94 7.07 10.67
N SER A 48 9.97 5.88 10.07
CA SER A 48 9.78 5.72 8.62
C SER A 48 8.38 6.16 8.17
N ALA A 49 7.33 5.82 8.91
CA ALA A 49 5.97 6.21 8.59
C ALA A 49 5.74 7.72 8.79
N LEU A 50 6.22 8.28 9.90
CA LEU A 50 6.14 9.73 10.17
C LEU A 50 6.89 10.58 9.14
N SER A 51 8.08 10.15 8.75
CA SER A 51 8.87 10.87 7.75
C SER A 51 8.30 10.73 6.35
N SER A 52 7.74 9.57 5.98
CA SER A 52 6.97 9.40 4.75
C SER A 52 5.73 10.30 4.72
N TRP A 53 4.98 10.37 5.83
CA TRP A 53 3.85 11.27 5.97
C TRP A 53 4.26 12.73 5.74
N ASP A 54 5.28 13.20 6.45
CA ASP A 54 5.83 14.55 6.32
C ASP A 54 6.27 14.88 4.88
N ALA A 55 6.96 13.94 4.23
CA ALA A 55 7.40 14.08 2.83
C ALA A 55 6.22 14.18 1.85
N ASN A 56 5.16 13.41 2.05
CA ASN A 56 3.97 13.46 1.19
C ASN A 56 3.09 14.68 1.45
N VAL A 57 3.07 15.20 2.69
CA VAL A 57 2.30 16.39 3.06
C VAL A 57 3.00 17.67 2.57
N ASN A 58 4.31 17.76 2.73
CA ASN A 58 5.07 18.99 2.50
C ASN A 58 5.87 19.02 1.20
N GLY A 59 6.31 17.85 0.70
CA GLY A 59 7.03 17.72 -0.56
C GLY A 59 8.42 18.37 -0.60
N THR A 60 8.99 18.79 0.54
CA THR A 60 10.29 19.47 0.58
C THR A 60 11.46 18.50 0.49
N ASP A 61 12.60 18.96 -0.03
CA ASP A 61 13.82 18.15 -0.13
C ASP A 61 14.29 17.65 1.24
N GLU A 62 14.14 18.46 2.30
CA GLU A 62 14.48 18.06 3.66
C GLU A 62 13.59 16.93 4.19
N ALA A 63 12.27 17.00 3.93
CA ALA A 63 11.33 15.97 4.33
C ALA A 63 11.62 14.65 3.60
N TRP A 64 11.91 14.73 2.30
CA TRP A 64 12.32 13.55 1.52
C TRP A 64 13.65 12.96 1.97
N ALA A 65 14.65 13.79 2.29
CA ALA A 65 15.93 13.31 2.80
C ALA A 65 15.78 12.61 4.17
N ARG A 66 14.88 13.11 5.03
CA ARG A 66 14.50 12.44 6.27
C ARG A 66 13.84 11.09 5.99
N ASN A 67 12.89 11.04 5.07
CA ASN A 67 12.20 9.81 4.69
C ASN A 67 13.15 8.75 4.13
N GLU A 68 14.07 9.12 3.23
CA GLU A 68 15.07 8.20 2.68
C GLU A 68 15.93 7.59 3.80
N LYS A 69 16.43 8.43 4.72
CA LYS A 69 17.24 8.00 5.86
C LYS A 69 16.47 7.06 6.79
N ALA A 70 15.22 7.39 7.13
CA ALA A 70 14.39 6.58 8.01
C ALA A 70 14.00 5.24 7.37
N SER A 71 13.62 5.26 6.09
CA SER A 71 13.31 4.07 5.29
C SER A 71 14.51 3.13 5.23
N LEU A 72 15.71 3.67 4.98
CA LEU A 72 16.93 2.87 4.96
C LEU A 72 17.24 2.26 6.34
N ALA A 73 17.06 3.01 7.42
CA ALA A 73 17.28 2.50 8.77
C ALA A 73 16.31 1.35 9.11
N TYR A 74 15.04 1.49 8.73
CA TYR A 74 14.02 0.46 8.91
C TYR A 74 14.33 -0.82 8.11
N ILE A 75 14.60 -0.71 6.81
CA ILE A 75 14.86 -1.92 5.99
C ILE A 75 16.18 -2.59 6.34
N SER A 76 17.20 -1.82 6.78
CA SER A 76 18.51 -2.36 7.15
C SER A 76 18.43 -3.29 8.36
N TYR A 77 17.42 -3.12 9.22
CA TYR A 77 17.18 -4.02 10.35
C TYR A 77 17.00 -5.49 9.90
N PHE A 78 16.35 -5.71 8.76
CA PHE A 78 16.07 -7.05 8.23
C PHE A 78 17.27 -7.72 7.55
N THR A 79 18.43 -7.04 7.47
CA THR A 79 19.66 -7.55 6.87
C THR A 79 20.55 -8.32 7.85
N ASP A 80 20.18 -8.34 9.14
CA ASP A 80 20.90 -9.08 10.17
C ASP A 80 20.87 -10.59 9.90
N LYS A 81 22.04 -11.12 9.51
CA LYS A 81 22.25 -12.53 9.18
C LYS A 81 22.16 -13.45 10.40
N GLU A 82 22.54 -12.98 11.58
CA GLU A 82 22.45 -13.76 12.81
C GLU A 82 20.99 -13.91 13.27
N ALA A 83 20.22 -12.81 13.19
CA ALA A 83 18.78 -12.84 13.45
C ALA A 83 18.07 -13.77 12.46
N PHE A 84 18.39 -13.67 11.16
CA PHE A 84 17.83 -14.56 10.14
C PHE A 84 18.20 -16.03 10.39
N ALA A 85 19.44 -16.33 10.78
CA ALA A 85 19.86 -17.70 11.11
C ALA A 85 19.05 -18.28 12.29
N LYS A 86 18.75 -17.47 13.32
CA LYS A 86 17.89 -17.88 14.45
C LYS A 86 16.47 -18.20 13.98
N LEU A 87 15.87 -17.34 13.16
CA LEU A 87 14.53 -17.56 12.59
C LEU A 87 14.49 -18.82 11.71
N LYS A 88 15.53 -19.03 10.90
CA LYS A 88 15.67 -20.22 10.07
C LYS A 88 15.72 -21.50 10.91
N GLU A 89 16.51 -21.52 11.98
CA GLU A 89 16.55 -22.66 12.91
C GLU A 89 15.18 -22.93 13.56
N LEU A 90 14.49 -21.88 14.01
CA LEU A 90 13.14 -22.00 14.59
C LEU A 90 12.16 -22.60 13.58
N LYS A 91 12.17 -22.12 12.32
CA LYS A 91 11.31 -22.60 11.24
C LYS A 91 11.60 -24.05 10.87
N GLU A 92 12.87 -24.39 10.64
CA GLU A 92 13.30 -25.74 10.24
C GLU A 92 13.13 -26.78 11.36
N SER A 93 13.11 -26.35 12.63
CA SER A 93 12.83 -27.26 13.75
C SER A 93 11.46 -27.94 13.63
N GLY A 94 10.49 -27.28 13.00
CA GLY A 94 9.09 -27.71 12.95
C GLY A 94 8.45 -27.88 14.34
N LYS A 95 9.02 -27.25 15.39
CA LYS A 95 8.59 -27.41 16.79
C LYS A 95 7.82 -26.22 17.37
N VAL A 96 7.76 -25.09 16.67
CA VAL A 96 6.80 -24.02 17.01
C VAL A 96 5.42 -24.47 16.50
N LYS A 97 4.53 -24.89 17.40
CA LYS A 97 3.24 -25.51 17.05
C LYS A 97 2.04 -24.68 17.45
N ASP A 98 2.19 -23.75 18.40
CA ASP A 98 1.20 -22.72 18.64
C ASP A 98 0.86 -21.99 17.32
N PRO A 99 -0.42 -21.98 16.87
CA PRO A 99 -0.78 -21.48 15.55
C PRO A 99 -0.43 -20.00 15.32
N VAL A 100 -0.63 -19.16 16.34
CA VAL A 100 -0.33 -17.72 16.26
C VAL A 100 1.17 -17.52 16.17
N LEU A 101 1.93 -18.18 17.04
CA LEU A 101 3.38 -18.07 17.08
C LEU A 101 4.04 -18.63 15.80
N ALA A 102 3.47 -19.70 15.24
CA ALA A 102 3.91 -20.26 13.96
C ALA A 102 3.68 -19.28 12.80
N ARG A 103 2.52 -18.59 12.79
CA ARG A 103 2.22 -17.56 11.80
C ARG A 103 3.15 -16.34 11.94
N GLN A 104 3.39 -15.87 13.17
CA GLN A 104 4.33 -14.78 13.44
C GLN A 104 5.75 -15.15 12.98
N LEU A 105 6.19 -16.38 13.25
CA LEU A 105 7.48 -16.88 12.77
C LEU A 105 7.57 -16.85 11.24
N GLU A 106 6.53 -17.26 10.53
CA GLU A 106 6.52 -17.22 9.08
C GLU A 106 6.59 -15.79 8.53
N VAL A 107 5.77 -14.87 9.05
CA VAL A 107 5.74 -13.46 8.60
C VAL A 107 7.09 -12.80 8.84
N ILE A 108 7.63 -12.92 10.06
CA ILE A 108 8.91 -12.31 10.42
C ILE A 108 10.05 -12.95 9.62
N TYR A 109 10.04 -14.28 9.43
CA TYR A 109 11.03 -14.96 8.60
C TYR A 109 11.02 -14.41 7.16
N ASN A 110 9.85 -14.22 6.56
CA ASN A 110 9.73 -13.70 5.19
C ASN A 110 10.24 -12.25 5.10
N GLN A 111 10.00 -11.41 6.12
CA GLN A 111 10.54 -10.05 6.18
C GLN A 111 12.07 -10.07 6.20
N PHE A 112 12.69 -10.88 7.07
CA PHE A 112 14.14 -11.02 7.11
C PHE A 112 14.71 -11.63 5.82
N LEU A 113 14.00 -12.58 5.19
CA LEU A 113 14.42 -13.18 3.92
C LEU A 113 14.56 -12.11 2.83
N SER A 114 13.65 -11.13 2.77
CA SER A 114 13.73 -10.03 1.80
C SER A 114 15.00 -9.18 1.95
N GLY A 115 15.58 -9.15 3.16
CA GLY A 115 16.79 -8.40 3.50
C GLY A 115 18.10 -9.16 3.32
N GLN A 116 18.08 -10.44 2.92
CA GLN A 116 19.30 -11.28 2.83
C GLN A 116 20.12 -11.04 1.55
N VAL A 117 20.36 -9.78 1.23
CA VAL A 117 21.20 -9.31 0.11
C VAL A 117 22.21 -8.28 0.59
N ASP A 118 23.08 -7.80 -0.30
CA ASP A 118 23.95 -6.66 0.00
C ASP A 118 23.10 -5.43 0.37
N THR A 119 23.38 -4.84 1.53
CA THR A 119 22.65 -3.66 2.04
C THR A 119 22.75 -2.47 1.11
N SER A 120 23.80 -2.37 0.29
CA SER A 120 23.95 -1.33 -0.73
C SER A 120 22.90 -1.43 -1.84
N LEU A 121 22.45 -2.65 -2.19
CA LEU A 121 21.36 -2.86 -3.16
C LEU A 121 20.03 -2.35 -2.60
N LEU A 122 19.75 -2.61 -1.32
CA LEU A 122 18.54 -2.11 -0.67
C LEU A 122 18.55 -0.57 -0.58
N ALA A 123 19.69 0.02 -0.22
CA ALA A 123 19.85 1.47 -0.19
C ALA A 123 19.67 2.12 -1.57
N GLU A 124 20.20 1.48 -2.62
CA GLU A 124 20.00 1.94 -3.99
C GLU A 124 18.53 1.84 -4.43
N GLN A 125 17.82 0.77 -4.03
CA GLN A 125 16.40 0.62 -4.30
C GLN A 125 15.57 1.76 -3.67
N VAL A 126 15.80 2.07 -2.39
CA VAL A 126 15.10 3.16 -1.68
C VAL A 126 15.32 4.51 -2.37
N ARG A 127 16.56 4.79 -2.79
CA ARG A 127 16.87 6.02 -3.54
C ARG A 127 16.10 6.09 -4.85
N MET A 128 16.11 5.02 -5.65
CA MET A 128 15.37 4.96 -6.91
C MET A 128 13.87 5.17 -6.71
N GLU A 129 13.28 4.52 -5.71
CA GLU A 129 11.85 4.66 -5.37
C GLU A 129 11.50 6.08 -4.91
N THR A 130 12.36 6.68 -4.07
CA THR A 130 12.19 8.05 -3.59
C THR A 130 12.22 9.06 -4.73
N GLU A 131 13.19 8.94 -5.64
CA GLU A 131 13.33 9.86 -6.79
C GLU A 131 12.16 9.74 -7.78
N ILE A 132 11.66 8.52 -8.03
CA ILE A 132 10.46 8.33 -8.85
C ILE A 132 9.24 8.95 -8.16
N THR A 133 9.07 8.72 -6.86
CA THR A 133 7.93 9.25 -6.09
C THR A 133 7.91 10.78 -6.08
N LYS A 134 9.06 11.42 -5.84
CA LYS A 134 9.21 12.89 -5.91
C LYS A 134 8.72 13.46 -7.24
N LYS A 135 9.09 12.81 -8.35
CA LYS A 135 8.69 13.23 -9.70
C LYS A 135 7.18 13.14 -9.89
N PHE A 136 6.54 12.07 -9.43
CA PHE A 136 5.07 11.95 -9.50
C PHE A 136 4.36 12.97 -8.61
N ASN A 137 4.75 13.10 -7.34
CA ASN A 137 4.05 13.95 -6.37
C ASN A 137 4.07 15.43 -6.78
N SER A 138 5.20 15.90 -7.30
CA SER A 138 5.39 17.29 -7.72
C SER A 138 4.92 17.58 -9.14
N PHE A 139 4.59 16.55 -9.93
CA PHE A 139 4.15 16.73 -11.31
C PHE A 139 2.84 17.52 -11.36
N ARG A 140 2.76 18.43 -12.32
CA ARG A 140 1.52 19.14 -12.69
C ARG A 140 1.40 19.08 -14.21
N ALA A 141 0.20 18.81 -14.71
CA ALA A 141 -0.01 18.65 -16.13
C ALA A 141 0.11 20.01 -16.83
N ASP A 142 1.02 20.13 -17.79
CA ASP A 142 1.10 21.32 -18.66
C ASP A 142 0.08 21.19 -19.79
N VAL A 143 -1.00 21.98 -19.66
CA VAL A 143 -2.11 22.07 -20.60
C VAL A 143 -2.11 23.49 -21.20
N ASN A 144 -1.58 23.61 -22.41
CA ASN A 144 -1.48 24.88 -23.14
C ASN A 144 -0.76 26.00 -22.37
N GLY A 145 0.30 25.66 -21.62
CA GLY A 145 1.08 26.62 -20.82
C GLY A 145 0.51 26.89 -19.43
N LYS A 146 -0.62 26.28 -19.06
CA LYS A 146 -1.15 26.29 -17.70
C LYS A 146 -0.81 24.96 -17.01
N MET A 147 -0.19 25.06 -15.83
CA MET A 147 0.03 23.90 -14.96
C MET A 147 -1.26 23.58 -14.20
N LEU A 148 -1.79 22.37 -14.36
CA LEU A 148 -3.00 21.89 -13.70
C LEU A 148 -2.68 20.86 -12.61
N SER A 149 -3.44 20.90 -11.51
CA SER A 149 -3.53 19.79 -10.55
C SER A 149 -4.28 18.59 -11.14
N ASP A 150 -4.18 17.43 -10.49
CA ASP A 150 -4.94 16.23 -10.87
C ASP A 150 -6.44 16.50 -10.80
N ASN A 151 -6.92 17.20 -9.76
CA ASN A 151 -8.32 17.59 -9.68
C ASN A 151 -8.72 18.53 -10.84
N GLU A 152 -7.89 19.52 -11.20
CA GLU A 152 -8.19 20.39 -12.35
C GLU A 152 -8.16 19.64 -13.69
N VAL A 153 -7.30 18.62 -13.84
CA VAL A 153 -7.30 17.75 -15.03
C VAL A 153 -8.59 16.94 -15.09
N GLU A 154 -8.99 16.32 -13.99
CA GLU A 154 -10.24 15.56 -13.91
C GLU A 154 -11.47 16.47 -14.17
N ASP A 155 -11.47 17.71 -13.66
CA ASP A 155 -12.52 18.69 -13.95
C ASP A 155 -12.69 18.93 -15.46
N VAL A 156 -11.57 19.10 -16.19
CA VAL A 156 -11.60 19.27 -17.65
C VAL A 156 -12.14 18.02 -18.33
N LEU A 157 -11.63 16.84 -17.94
CA LEU A 157 -12.02 15.56 -18.55
C LEU A 157 -13.50 15.23 -18.33
N ARG A 158 -14.03 15.50 -17.14
CA ARG A 158 -15.44 15.25 -16.81
C ARG A 158 -16.38 16.22 -17.53
N ASN A 159 -16.03 17.51 -17.56
CA ASN A 159 -16.98 18.55 -17.92
C ASN A 159 -16.90 19.04 -19.37
N SER A 160 -15.72 18.99 -20.03
CA SER A 160 -15.60 19.52 -21.38
C SER A 160 -16.27 18.62 -22.43
N THR A 161 -16.88 19.26 -23.44
CA THR A 161 -17.37 18.60 -24.66
C THR A 161 -16.48 18.87 -25.87
N ASN A 162 -15.35 19.57 -25.68
CA ASN A 162 -14.42 19.91 -26.74
C ASN A 162 -13.28 18.87 -26.77
N SER A 163 -13.23 18.05 -27.82
CA SER A 163 -12.20 17.01 -27.97
C SER A 163 -10.76 17.55 -27.92
N GLY A 164 -10.52 18.78 -28.39
CA GLY A 164 -9.18 19.39 -28.32
C GLY A 164 -8.76 19.77 -26.90
N GLU A 165 -9.70 20.24 -26.07
CA GLU A 165 -9.44 20.52 -24.65
C GLU A 165 -9.22 19.24 -23.86
N LEU A 166 -10.07 18.23 -24.09
CA LEU A 166 -9.95 16.91 -23.48
C LEU A 166 -8.59 16.26 -23.83
N GLN A 167 -8.22 16.29 -25.11
CA GLN A 167 -6.94 15.76 -25.58
C GLN A 167 -5.77 16.48 -24.90
N ALA A 168 -5.78 17.83 -24.89
CA ALA A 168 -4.71 18.61 -24.30
C ALA A 168 -4.54 18.32 -22.80
N ALA A 169 -5.65 18.16 -22.05
CA ALA A 169 -5.61 17.81 -20.64
C ALA A 169 -5.07 16.39 -20.41
N TRP A 170 -5.60 15.41 -21.14
CA TRP A 170 -5.20 14.01 -21.00
C TRP A 170 -3.74 13.79 -21.38
N GLU A 171 -3.31 14.28 -22.55
CA GLU A 171 -1.93 14.16 -23.02
C GLU A 171 -0.97 14.98 -22.15
N GLY A 172 -1.40 16.17 -21.70
CA GLY A 172 -0.67 16.98 -20.73
C GLY A 172 -0.34 16.18 -19.46
N HIS A 173 -1.31 15.44 -18.94
CA HIS A 173 -1.09 14.55 -17.80
C HIS A 173 -0.17 13.36 -18.16
N LYS A 174 -0.27 12.77 -19.36
CA LYS A 174 0.62 11.67 -19.79
C LYS A 174 2.08 12.06 -19.98
N LYS A 175 2.43 13.35 -20.02
CA LYS A 175 3.81 13.83 -20.09
C LYS A 175 4.68 13.38 -18.90
N ILE A 176 4.09 12.96 -17.77
CA ILE A 176 4.85 12.32 -16.68
C ILE A 176 5.52 11.02 -17.13
N GLY A 177 4.92 10.27 -18.05
CA GLY A 177 5.42 8.98 -18.52
C GLY A 177 6.88 9.04 -19.00
N PRO A 178 7.21 9.87 -20.01
CA PRO A 178 8.59 10.05 -20.45
C PRO A 178 9.56 10.56 -19.37
N VAL A 179 9.08 11.28 -18.35
CA VAL A 179 9.92 11.81 -17.25
C VAL A 179 10.39 10.69 -16.30
N VAL A 180 9.58 9.63 -16.15
CA VAL A 180 9.87 8.53 -15.20
C VAL A 180 10.20 7.20 -15.87
N ALA A 181 9.93 7.03 -17.17
CA ALA A 181 10.03 5.74 -17.87
C ALA A 181 11.39 5.06 -17.70
N ASP A 182 12.48 5.79 -17.94
CA ASP A 182 13.83 5.25 -17.81
C ASP A 182 14.17 4.85 -16.37
N ASP A 183 13.69 5.61 -15.39
CA ASP A 183 13.95 5.33 -13.97
C ASP A 183 13.14 4.12 -13.48
N VAL A 184 11.89 3.98 -13.93
CA VAL A 184 11.08 2.79 -13.68
C VAL A 184 11.75 1.55 -14.29
N ILE A 185 12.25 1.62 -15.52
CA ILE A 185 12.97 0.50 -16.15
C ILE A 185 14.24 0.13 -15.35
N LYS A 186 15.01 1.11 -14.88
CA LYS A 186 16.16 0.87 -14.01
C LYS A 186 15.74 0.21 -12.71
N LEU A 187 14.70 0.71 -12.04
CA LEU A 187 14.17 0.13 -10.81
C LEU A 187 13.69 -1.31 -11.00
N VAL A 188 13.01 -1.62 -12.11
CA VAL A 188 12.57 -2.99 -12.44
C VAL A 188 13.77 -3.93 -12.57
N ARG A 189 14.82 -3.52 -13.28
CA ARG A 189 16.04 -4.33 -13.42
C ARG A 189 16.74 -4.53 -12.08
N HIS A 190 16.82 -3.47 -11.26
CA HIS A 190 17.43 -3.50 -9.93
C HIS A 190 16.69 -4.44 -8.97
N ARG A 191 15.37 -4.30 -8.88
CA ARG A 191 14.49 -5.18 -8.09
C ARG A 191 14.57 -6.64 -8.53
N ASN A 192 14.64 -6.90 -9.84
CA ASN A 192 14.81 -8.25 -10.36
C ASN A 192 16.18 -8.86 -10.01
N ARG A 193 17.24 -8.06 -9.99
CA ARG A 193 18.56 -8.51 -9.52
C ARG A 193 18.49 -8.95 -8.06
N ILE A 194 17.90 -8.14 -7.18
CA ILE A 194 17.71 -8.49 -5.76
C ILE A 194 16.96 -9.82 -5.63
N ALA A 195 15.86 -9.98 -6.36
CA ALA A 195 15.07 -11.20 -6.33
C ALA A 195 15.86 -12.44 -6.78
N GLN A 196 16.69 -12.30 -7.82
CA GLN A 196 17.54 -13.39 -8.32
C GLN A 196 18.65 -13.76 -7.32
N GLU A 197 19.27 -12.79 -6.65
CA GLU A 197 20.25 -13.04 -5.59
C GLU A 197 19.63 -13.80 -4.40
N LEU A 198 18.33 -13.60 -4.14
CA LEU A 198 17.56 -14.32 -3.14
C LEU A 198 16.99 -15.66 -3.62
N GLY A 199 17.24 -16.05 -4.88
CA GLY A 199 16.82 -17.33 -5.44
C GLY A 199 15.39 -17.35 -6.01
N PHE A 200 14.78 -16.18 -6.25
CA PHE A 200 13.49 -16.05 -6.93
C PHE A 200 13.66 -15.76 -8.43
N GLY A 201 12.65 -16.05 -9.24
CA GLY A 201 12.70 -15.81 -10.69
C GLY A 201 12.69 -14.33 -11.06
N ASN A 202 11.89 -13.53 -10.34
CA ASN A 202 11.78 -12.08 -10.52
C ASN A 202 11.17 -11.43 -9.26
N TYR A 203 11.17 -10.10 -9.21
CA TYR A 203 10.67 -9.34 -8.08
C TYR A 203 9.17 -9.53 -7.83
N HIS A 204 8.37 -9.68 -8.89
CA HIS A 204 6.93 -9.92 -8.76
C HIS A 204 6.65 -11.24 -8.02
N GLN A 205 7.29 -12.33 -8.46
CA GLN A 205 7.19 -13.64 -7.81
C GLN A 205 7.68 -13.59 -6.36
N MET A 206 8.80 -12.91 -6.11
CA MET A 206 9.34 -12.74 -4.75
C MET A 206 8.35 -11.99 -3.85
N SER A 207 7.83 -10.85 -4.31
CA SER A 207 6.90 -10.00 -3.54
C SER A 207 5.67 -10.79 -3.09
N LEU A 208 5.01 -11.50 -4.02
CA LEU A 208 3.84 -12.33 -3.73
C LEU A 208 4.17 -13.47 -2.75
N LYS A 209 5.26 -14.21 -2.97
CA LYS A 209 5.62 -15.31 -2.07
C LYS A 209 5.96 -14.83 -0.66
N LEU A 210 6.69 -13.72 -0.55
CA LEU A 210 7.06 -13.17 0.76
C LEU A 210 5.87 -12.56 1.50
N SER A 211 4.84 -12.09 0.79
CA SER A 211 3.56 -11.67 1.38
C SER A 211 2.59 -12.83 1.68
N GLY A 212 3.00 -14.08 1.39
CA GLY A 212 2.22 -15.28 1.70
C GLY A 212 1.20 -15.66 0.63
N GLN A 213 1.38 -15.19 -0.60
CA GLN A 213 0.52 -15.49 -1.75
C GLN A 213 1.22 -16.46 -2.71
N ASP A 214 0.44 -17.33 -3.36
CA ASP A 214 0.93 -18.16 -4.47
C ASP A 214 0.73 -17.42 -5.80
N PRO A 215 1.81 -17.04 -6.52
CA PRO A 215 1.70 -16.37 -7.81
C PRO A 215 0.83 -17.10 -8.84
N GLU A 216 0.88 -18.43 -8.88
CA GLU A 216 0.09 -19.21 -9.86
C GLU A 216 -1.39 -19.21 -9.52
N GLU A 217 -1.72 -19.19 -8.23
CA GLU A 217 -3.10 -19.05 -7.76
C GLU A 217 -3.65 -17.65 -8.04
N VAL A 218 -2.87 -16.61 -7.76
CA VAL A 218 -3.23 -15.23 -8.05
C VAL A 218 -3.54 -15.04 -9.55
N THR A 219 -2.64 -15.49 -10.43
CA THR A 219 -2.87 -15.41 -11.89
C THR A 219 -4.14 -16.15 -12.29
N ARG A 220 -4.33 -17.39 -11.82
CA ARG A 220 -5.51 -18.20 -12.15
C ARG A 220 -6.83 -17.54 -11.73
N ILE A 221 -6.88 -16.95 -10.54
CA ILE A 221 -8.08 -16.26 -10.04
C ILE A 221 -8.41 -15.05 -10.93
N PHE A 222 -7.40 -14.26 -11.32
CA PHE A 222 -7.62 -13.10 -12.17
C PHE A 222 -7.98 -13.47 -13.61
N ASP A 223 -7.37 -14.51 -14.18
CA ASP A 223 -7.74 -15.03 -15.51
C ASP A 223 -9.19 -15.56 -15.54
N GLU A 224 -9.62 -16.23 -14.46
CA GLU A 224 -10.99 -16.69 -14.31
C GLU A 224 -11.97 -15.51 -14.21
N LEU A 225 -11.65 -14.50 -13.40
CA LEU A 225 -12.46 -13.30 -13.26
C LEU A 225 -12.60 -12.54 -14.59
N ASP A 226 -11.51 -12.37 -15.33
CA ASP A 226 -11.51 -11.73 -16.66
C ASP A 226 -12.43 -12.49 -17.62
N SER A 227 -12.24 -13.81 -17.71
CA SER A 227 -13.06 -14.69 -18.57
C SER A 227 -14.55 -14.65 -18.21
N LEU A 228 -14.89 -14.60 -16.92
CA LEU A 228 -16.28 -14.55 -16.45
C LEU A 228 -16.95 -13.20 -16.73
N THR A 229 -16.17 -12.12 -16.83
CA THR A 229 -16.69 -10.76 -16.96
C THR A 229 -16.59 -10.19 -18.38
N GLU A 230 -15.78 -10.79 -19.27
CA GLU A 230 -15.51 -10.32 -20.64
C GLU A 230 -16.78 -9.95 -21.41
N GLY A 231 -17.77 -10.84 -21.48
CA GLY A 231 -19.00 -10.60 -22.26
C GLY A 231 -19.89 -9.49 -21.69
N ALA A 232 -19.99 -9.40 -20.36
CA ALA A 232 -20.73 -8.34 -19.70
C ALA A 232 -20.03 -6.99 -19.86
N PHE A 233 -18.70 -6.96 -19.72
CA PHE A 233 -17.89 -5.78 -19.96
C PHE A 233 -17.99 -5.30 -21.40
N ALA A 234 -17.88 -6.19 -22.40
CA ALA A 234 -17.99 -5.81 -23.81
C ALA A 234 -19.35 -5.18 -24.15
N THR A 235 -20.43 -5.69 -23.56
CA THR A 235 -21.78 -5.12 -23.70
C THR A 235 -21.83 -3.71 -23.10
N LEU A 236 -21.40 -3.57 -21.84
CA LEU A 236 -21.39 -2.28 -21.14
C LEU A 236 -20.47 -1.25 -21.84
N LYS A 237 -19.31 -1.68 -22.34
CA LYS A 237 -18.39 -0.83 -23.09
C LYS A 237 -19.05 -0.32 -24.38
N GLY A 238 -19.81 -1.17 -25.07
CA GLY A 238 -20.60 -0.74 -26.23
C GLY A 238 -21.67 0.31 -25.88
N GLU A 239 -22.32 0.18 -24.71
CA GLU A 239 -23.26 1.19 -24.21
C GLU A 239 -22.56 2.53 -23.90
N ILE A 240 -21.39 2.47 -23.24
CA ILE A 240 -20.53 3.62 -22.96
C ILE A 240 -20.11 4.31 -24.26
N ASP A 241 -19.68 3.55 -25.27
CA ASP A 241 -19.22 4.10 -26.55
C ASP A 241 -20.36 4.77 -27.32
N ASN A 242 -21.54 4.15 -27.32
CA ASN A 242 -22.73 4.73 -27.93
C ASN A 242 -23.16 6.03 -27.24
N TYR A 243 -23.02 6.11 -25.91
CA TYR A 243 -23.31 7.33 -25.16
C TYR A 243 -22.33 8.45 -25.53
N TYR A 244 -21.02 8.18 -25.47
CA TYR A 244 -20.00 9.20 -25.74
C TYR A 244 -19.90 9.60 -27.20
N SER A 245 -20.17 8.68 -28.13
CA SER A 245 -20.32 9.01 -29.55
C SER A 245 -21.39 10.09 -29.76
N LYS A 246 -22.54 9.98 -29.08
CA LYS A 246 -23.60 10.99 -29.12
C LYS A 246 -23.20 12.28 -28.40
N ARG A 247 -22.56 12.19 -27.22
CA ARG A 247 -22.13 13.35 -26.43
C ARG A 247 -21.18 14.26 -27.23
N TYR A 248 -20.22 13.68 -27.93
CA TYR A 248 -19.20 14.43 -28.66
C TYR A 248 -19.51 14.60 -30.16
N GLY A 249 -20.56 13.96 -30.68
CA GLY A 249 -20.96 14.05 -32.08
C GLY A 249 -19.95 13.40 -33.04
N ILE A 250 -19.21 12.40 -32.59
CA ILE A 250 -18.22 11.65 -33.38
C ILE A 250 -18.58 10.16 -33.44
N PRO A 251 -18.21 9.43 -34.51
CA PRO A 251 -18.38 7.97 -34.55
C PRO A 251 -17.73 7.28 -33.35
N ALA A 252 -18.33 6.19 -32.85
CA ALA A 252 -17.77 5.41 -31.74
C ALA A 252 -16.34 4.91 -32.04
N ALA A 253 -16.03 4.60 -33.30
CA ALA A 253 -14.71 4.18 -33.75
C ALA A 253 -13.64 5.28 -33.64
N ASP A 254 -14.06 6.55 -33.53
CA ASP A 254 -13.18 7.71 -33.41
C ASP A 254 -13.05 8.18 -31.95
N LEU A 255 -13.70 7.49 -30.99
CA LEU A 255 -13.55 7.78 -29.56
C LEU A 255 -12.14 7.45 -29.07
N MET A 256 -11.42 8.49 -28.69
CA MET A 256 -10.11 8.42 -28.05
C MET A 256 -10.17 8.36 -26.50
N PRO A 257 -9.08 7.95 -25.81
CA PRO A 257 -9.07 7.77 -24.35
C PRO A 257 -9.54 8.97 -23.52
N TRP A 258 -9.31 10.20 -23.99
CA TRP A 258 -9.72 11.43 -23.30
C TRP A 258 -11.23 11.71 -23.31
N HIS A 259 -12.01 10.96 -24.08
CA HIS A 259 -13.46 11.09 -24.12
C HIS A 259 -14.17 10.35 -22.96
N TYR A 260 -13.45 9.56 -22.17
CA TYR A 260 -14.06 8.73 -21.13
C TYR A 260 -13.94 9.33 -19.72
N GLN A 261 -13.89 10.66 -19.62
CA GLN A 261 -14.02 11.43 -18.37
C GLN A 261 -13.03 11.12 -17.21
N ASN A 262 -11.99 10.31 -17.43
CA ASN A 262 -11.01 9.95 -16.42
C ASN A 262 -9.62 9.79 -17.06
N ARG A 263 -8.56 10.21 -16.36
CA ARG A 263 -7.19 10.16 -16.91
C ARG A 263 -6.67 8.75 -17.17
N TYR A 264 -7.27 7.71 -16.59
CA TYR A 264 -6.87 6.31 -16.75
C TYR A 264 -7.97 5.36 -17.23
N PHE A 265 -9.23 5.81 -17.28
CA PHE A 265 -10.40 4.95 -17.47
C PHE A 265 -10.46 3.81 -16.43
N GLN A 266 -10.07 4.13 -15.19
CA GLN A 266 -10.07 3.20 -14.05
C GLN A 266 -11.39 3.21 -13.28
N GLU A 267 -12.24 4.20 -13.54
CA GLU A 267 -13.57 4.38 -12.96
C GLU A 267 -14.60 4.40 -14.09
N ALA A 268 -15.82 3.93 -13.78
CA ALA A 268 -16.91 3.99 -14.74
C ALA A 268 -17.28 5.46 -15.04
N PRO A 269 -17.37 5.85 -16.31
CA PRO A 269 -17.69 7.23 -16.66
C PRO A 269 -19.19 7.51 -16.50
N GLU A 270 -19.58 8.79 -16.45
CA GLU A 270 -20.95 9.22 -16.16
C GLU A 270 -21.85 9.11 -17.40
N ILE A 271 -22.41 7.92 -17.61
CA ILE A 271 -23.35 7.63 -18.71
C ILE A 271 -24.83 7.69 -18.30
N TYR A 272 -25.11 7.97 -17.03
CA TYR A 272 -26.46 8.03 -16.46
C TYR A 272 -26.86 9.46 -16.13
N SER A 273 -28.17 9.74 -16.13
CA SER A 273 -28.73 11.10 -16.01
C SER A 273 -28.74 11.67 -14.59
N VAL A 274 -28.03 11.06 -13.64
CA VAL A 274 -28.05 11.47 -12.22
C VAL A 274 -26.81 12.33 -11.94
N ASP A 275 -27.04 13.58 -11.57
CA ASP A 275 -26.00 14.48 -11.08
C ASP A 275 -25.77 14.21 -9.59
N PHE A 276 -24.75 13.39 -9.29
CA PHE A 276 -24.41 13.06 -7.90
C PHE A 276 -23.75 14.23 -7.17
N ASP A 277 -23.05 15.13 -7.87
CA ASP A 277 -22.36 16.27 -7.27
C ASP A 277 -23.37 17.27 -6.67
N SER A 278 -24.59 17.35 -7.23
CA SER A 278 -25.68 18.16 -6.68
C SER A 278 -26.02 17.85 -5.22
N TYR A 279 -25.74 16.63 -4.73
CA TYR A 279 -25.99 16.25 -3.33
C TYR A 279 -24.93 16.75 -2.35
N TYR A 280 -23.77 17.20 -2.84
CA TYR A 280 -22.58 17.53 -2.05
C TYR A 280 -22.14 18.99 -2.17
N LYS A 281 -22.57 19.71 -3.20
CA LYS A 281 -22.16 21.09 -3.51
C LYS A 281 -22.11 22.06 -2.32
N ASP A 282 -23.09 21.98 -1.41
CA ASP A 282 -23.22 22.86 -0.25
C ASP A 282 -22.99 22.12 1.09
N LYS A 283 -22.29 20.97 1.05
CA LYS A 283 -22.01 20.13 2.21
C LYS A 283 -20.50 19.91 2.35
N ASP A 284 -20.08 19.59 3.56
CA ASP A 284 -18.71 19.14 3.84
C ASP A 284 -18.65 17.60 3.79
N PRO A 285 -17.94 17.00 2.81
CA PRO A 285 -17.75 15.55 2.77
C PRO A 285 -17.12 14.98 4.05
N VAL A 286 -16.28 15.74 4.75
CA VAL A 286 -15.62 15.33 6.00
C VAL A 286 -16.66 15.19 7.12
N GLU A 287 -17.55 16.17 7.26
CA GLU A 287 -18.62 16.14 8.27
C GLU A 287 -19.61 15.00 8.00
N LEU A 288 -19.97 14.79 6.73
CA LEU A 288 -20.84 13.69 6.31
C LEU A 288 -20.22 12.33 6.62
N ALA A 289 -18.93 12.13 6.27
CA ALA A 289 -18.23 10.89 6.54
C ALA A 289 -18.10 10.63 8.04
N THR A 290 -17.71 11.64 8.82
CA THR A 290 -17.62 11.56 10.29
C THR A 290 -18.95 11.14 10.90
N THR A 291 -20.04 11.77 10.46
CA THR A 291 -21.40 11.45 10.93
C THR A 291 -21.80 10.02 10.58
N TYR A 292 -21.53 9.57 9.35
CA TYR A 292 -21.82 8.21 8.91
C TYR A 292 -21.08 7.18 9.77
N TYR A 293 -19.77 7.33 9.91
CA TYR A 293 -18.91 6.41 10.65
C TYR A 293 -19.29 6.34 12.13
N ALA A 294 -19.58 7.49 12.76
CA ALA A 294 -20.12 7.54 14.11
C ALA A 294 -21.48 6.82 14.23
N SER A 295 -22.37 6.95 13.23
CA SER A 295 -23.70 6.32 13.24
C SER A 295 -23.65 4.78 13.21
N ILE A 296 -22.58 4.20 12.67
CA ILE A 296 -22.36 2.74 12.63
C ILE A 296 -21.44 2.24 13.76
N GLY A 297 -21.12 3.10 14.73
CA GLY A 297 -20.32 2.74 15.89
C GLY A 297 -18.81 2.66 15.63
N LEU A 298 -18.32 3.31 14.58
CA LEU A 298 -16.92 3.33 14.18
C LEU A 298 -16.43 4.78 14.08
N PRO A 299 -16.37 5.55 15.18
CA PRO A 299 -16.02 6.98 15.13
C PRO A 299 -14.59 7.18 14.58
N VAL A 300 -14.42 8.23 13.78
CA VAL A 300 -13.17 8.52 13.05
C VAL A 300 -12.53 9.85 13.47
N ASP A 301 -13.02 10.49 14.52
CA ASP A 301 -12.60 11.81 14.97
C ASP A 301 -11.09 11.92 15.19
N GLU A 302 -10.46 10.87 15.76
CA GLU A 302 -9.02 10.84 15.99
C GLU A 302 -8.21 10.74 14.68
N ILE A 303 -8.72 10.01 13.69
CA ILE A 303 -8.09 9.89 12.37
C ILE A 303 -8.15 11.25 11.69
N ILE A 304 -9.34 11.86 11.62
CA ILE A 304 -9.55 13.17 10.99
C ILE A 304 -8.67 14.24 11.64
N ALA A 305 -8.58 14.27 12.97
CA ALA A 305 -7.79 15.26 13.70
C ALA A 305 -6.28 15.22 13.38
N ARG A 306 -5.77 14.09 12.88
CA ARG A 306 -4.36 13.88 12.52
C ARG A 306 -4.11 13.87 11.01
N SER A 307 -5.16 13.99 10.22
CA SER A 307 -5.17 13.87 8.76
C SER A 307 -4.88 15.20 8.05
N ASP A 308 -4.51 15.14 6.78
CA ASP A 308 -4.28 16.33 5.94
C ASP A 308 -5.23 16.26 4.73
N LEU A 309 -6.35 16.97 4.82
CA LEU A 309 -7.54 16.67 4.01
C LEU A 309 -7.74 17.53 2.76
N TYR A 310 -7.06 18.67 2.67
CA TYR A 310 -7.33 19.66 1.62
C TYR A 310 -6.11 19.95 0.73
N GLU A 311 -6.35 20.43 -0.48
CA GLU A 311 -5.30 20.78 -1.45
C GLU A 311 -4.35 21.85 -0.91
N LYS A 312 -3.04 21.66 -1.13
CA LYS A 312 -2.03 22.71 -0.92
C LYS A 312 -0.81 22.50 -1.83
N PRO A 313 -0.04 23.57 -2.14
CA PRO A 313 1.18 23.45 -2.94
C PRO A 313 2.17 22.45 -2.35
N GLY A 314 2.82 21.65 -3.20
CA GLY A 314 3.85 20.68 -2.81
C GLY A 314 3.34 19.35 -2.25
N LYS A 315 2.07 19.28 -1.84
CA LYS A 315 1.43 18.06 -1.34
C LYS A 315 1.24 17.01 -2.44
N ASN A 316 1.32 15.74 -2.05
CA ASN A 316 0.93 14.60 -2.87
C ASN A 316 -0.53 14.75 -3.35
N GLN A 317 -0.76 14.52 -4.64
CA GLN A 317 -2.08 14.62 -5.25
C GLN A 317 -2.92 13.35 -5.09
N HIS A 318 -2.29 12.22 -4.74
CA HIS A 318 -2.95 10.94 -4.51
C HIS A 318 -3.45 10.85 -3.07
N ALA A 319 -4.69 10.42 -2.90
CA ALA A 319 -5.26 10.13 -1.59
C ALA A 319 -4.73 8.79 -1.06
N PHE A 320 -4.52 8.69 0.25
CA PHE A 320 -4.17 7.42 0.91
C PHE A 320 -4.40 7.47 2.42
N SER A 321 -4.59 6.29 3.02
CA SER A 321 -4.59 6.05 4.45
C SER A 321 -3.30 5.36 4.90
N THR A 322 -2.79 5.71 6.08
CA THR A 322 -1.57 5.12 6.64
C THR A 322 -1.63 4.99 8.15
N ASP A 323 -1.14 3.85 8.64
CA ASP A 323 -0.93 3.58 10.06
C ASP A 323 0.51 3.93 10.46
N ILE A 324 0.63 4.92 11.34
CA ILE A 324 1.91 5.53 11.73
C ILE A 324 2.65 4.68 12.76
N ASP A 325 1.96 4.04 13.69
CA ASP A 325 2.61 3.38 14.82
C ASP A 325 2.08 2.00 15.19
N ARG A 326 1.01 1.54 14.54
CA ARG A 326 0.30 0.29 14.83
C ARG A 326 -0.26 0.22 16.25
N GLU A 327 -0.43 1.39 16.86
CA GLU A 327 -0.98 1.57 18.21
C GLU A 327 -2.12 2.62 18.23
N GLY A 328 -2.69 2.92 17.05
CA GLY A 328 -3.88 3.77 16.90
C GLY A 328 -3.62 5.15 16.29
N ASP A 329 -2.39 5.49 15.90
CA ASP A 329 -2.14 6.69 15.06
C ASP A 329 -2.34 6.39 13.58
N VAL A 330 -3.58 6.52 13.11
CA VAL A 330 -3.94 6.34 11.70
C VAL A 330 -4.35 7.67 11.10
N ARG A 331 -3.97 7.92 9.85
CA ARG A 331 -4.15 9.21 9.17
C ARG A 331 -4.52 9.02 7.71
N THR A 332 -5.34 9.92 7.17
CA THR A 332 -5.66 9.99 5.74
C THR A 332 -5.11 11.28 5.13
N LEU A 333 -4.46 11.15 3.98
CA LEU A 333 -4.08 12.28 3.15
C LEU A 333 -5.08 12.34 2.01
N ASP A 334 -5.78 13.46 1.88
CA ASP A 334 -6.82 13.67 0.87
C ASP A 334 -6.68 15.05 0.23
N ASN A 335 -7.42 15.35 -0.82
CA ASN A 335 -7.44 16.65 -1.50
C ASN A 335 -8.89 17.09 -1.75
N ILE A 336 -9.70 17.00 -0.69
CA ILE A 336 -11.17 17.01 -0.69
C ILE A 336 -11.76 18.26 -1.35
N ARG A 337 -12.76 18.02 -2.20
CA ARG A 337 -13.69 19.00 -2.76
C ARG A 337 -15.14 18.55 -2.51
N PRO A 338 -16.13 19.46 -2.53
CA PRO A 338 -17.53 19.13 -2.23
C PRO A 338 -18.24 18.48 -3.43
N ASP A 339 -17.74 17.33 -3.87
CA ASP A 339 -18.27 16.53 -4.99
C ASP A 339 -18.40 15.04 -4.63
N SER A 340 -19.02 14.27 -5.51
CA SER A 340 -19.28 12.85 -5.29
C SER A 340 -18.02 11.98 -5.30
N TYR A 341 -16.98 12.38 -6.06
CA TYR A 341 -15.69 11.69 -6.12
C TYR A 341 -14.96 11.77 -4.78
N TRP A 342 -14.87 12.96 -4.20
CA TRP A 342 -14.22 13.15 -2.90
C TRP A 342 -15.05 12.61 -1.74
N MET A 343 -16.38 12.60 -1.84
CA MET A 343 -17.21 11.86 -0.89
C MET A 343 -16.92 10.35 -0.94
N ASN A 344 -16.79 9.76 -2.12
CA ASN A 344 -16.41 8.34 -2.26
C ASN A 344 -15.01 8.08 -1.69
N THR A 345 -14.06 8.97 -2.01
CA THR A 345 -12.66 8.85 -1.62
C THR A 345 -12.47 8.92 -0.11
N ILE A 346 -13.01 9.95 0.58
CA ILE A 346 -12.87 10.05 2.04
C ILE A 346 -13.53 8.87 2.76
N MET A 347 -14.65 8.35 2.24
CA MET A 347 -15.29 7.15 2.79
C MET A 347 -14.39 5.92 2.64
N HIS A 348 -13.70 5.79 1.50
CA HIS A 348 -12.74 4.73 1.24
C HIS A 348 -11.52 4.82 2.17
N GLU A 349 -10.88 5.99 2.27
CA GLU A 349 -9.68 6.17 3.09
C GLU A 349 -9.96 6.02 4.59
N LEU A 350 -11.11 6.51 5.07
CA LEU A 350 -11.55 6.26 6.44
C LEU A 350 -11.91 4.78 6.67
N GLY A 351 -12.35 4.08 5.64
CA GLY A 351 -12.59 2.64 5.71
C GLY A 351 -11.30 1.87 5.95
N HIS A 352 -10.23 2.25 5.26
CA HIS A 352 -8.87 1.80 5.57
C HIS A 352 -8.43 2.21 6.97
N GLY A 353 -8.77 3.42 7.41
CA GLY A 353 -8.33 3.91 8.71
C GLY A 353 -8.98 3.18 9.90
N VAL A 354 -10.21 2.70 9.72
CA VAL A 354 -10.98 1.96 10.74
C VAL A 354 -10.63 0.47 10.76
N TYR A 355 -10.27 -0.11 9.60
CA TYR A 355 -9.90 -1.52 9.47
C TYR A 355 -8.49 -1.79 10.00
#